data_AF-A0AAJ2UHB2-F1
#
_entry.id   AF-A0AAJ2UHB2-F1
#
_cell.length_a   1.000
_cell.length_b   1.000
_cell.length_c   1.000
_cell.angle_alpha   90.00
_cell.angle_beta   90.00
_cell.angle_gamma   90.00
#
_symmetry.space_group_name_H-M   'P 1'
#
loop_
_entity.id
_entity.type
_entity.pdbx_description
1 polymer ?
#
loop_
_entity_poly.entity_id
_entity_poly.type
_entity_poly.pdbx_seq_one_letter_code
_entity_poly.pdbx_strand_id
1 'polypeptide(L)'
;MRFTIEYEDSNVEKILEILNDYVGKEISIFELEKDCLKKNVISVDYLFIILQHLSLKKVIEASKGVVKVNEKINEELAKEIKDLAKKKITTNSKTFFTPLEVSKFFQCPRRFWLEKIVLSKQEKEKVGKVWDGEAIHVAIKNLIENLGKKDEESLIEESAKIGMESFQGSIEIKKEEMIEILKKFLECLKKENFDLILPERTIITLKLGLVGSVDLVGFRGEEIVPIEVKHGSYRGRLKKEHILQSVGEALLIGSYFRKRIKNSYIFYSQTNSLVKIDILPKHLKNFLRSVMLIKKMCSSDRIPPKSRLQNYRERVCKGCHVKNACENIEKMKRKS
;
A
#
# COMPACT_ATOMS: atom_id res chain seq x y z
N MET A 1 8.31 18.78 -6.61
CA MET A 1 8.16 17.37 -6.21
C MET A 1 6.67 17.06 -6.07
N ARG A 2 6.01 16.76 -7.19
CA ARG A 2 4.59 16.42 -7.23
C ARG A 2 4.49 15.08 -7.95
N PHE A 3 4.02 14.05 -7.26
CA PHE A 3 3.44 12.90 -7.93
C PHE A 3 1.98 13.28 -8.13
N THR A 4 1.64 13.61 -9.38
CA THR A 4 0.25 13.69 -9.82
C THR A 4 -0.17 12.28 -10.22
N ILE A 5 -1.40 11.91 -9.91
CA ILE A 5 -1.97 10.68 -10.43
C ILE A 5 -2.44 10.96 -11.83
N GLU A 6 -1.93 10.17 -12.77
CA GLU A 6 -2.40 10.18 -14.14
C GLU A 6 -3.69 9.37 -14.20
N TYR A 7 -4.62 9.84 -15.02
CA TYR A 7 -5.82 9.08 -15.32
C TYR A 7 -5.43 7.84 -16.14
N GLU A 8 -5.94 6.68 -15.77
CA GLU A 8 -5.67 5.41 -16.44
C GLU A 8 -6.98 4.79 -16.93
N ASP A 9 -7.15 4.70 -18.25
CA ASP A 9 -8.34 4.09 -18.88
C ASP A 9 -8.59 2.65 -18.41
N SER A 10 -7.52 1.91 -18.10
CA SER A 10 -7.60 0.52 -17.67
C SER A 10 -8.45 0.32 -16.41
N ASN A 11 -8.49 1.29 -15.50
CA ASN A 11 -9.35 1.22 -14.31
C ASN A 11 -10.82 1.26 -14.68
N VAL A 12 -11.19 2.13 -15.62
CA VAL A 12 -12.57 2.24 -16.11
C VAL A 12 -12.95 0.95 -16.83
N GLU A 13 -12.11 0.47 -17.75
CA GLU A 13 -12.36 -0.75 -18.52
C GLU A 13 -12.63 -1.96 -17.64
N LYS A 14 -11.78 -2.20 -16.63
CA LYS A 14 -11.95 -3.30 -15.66
C LYS A 14 -13.27 -3.19 -14.90
N ILE A 15 -13.68 -1.98 -14.49
CA ILE A 15 -14.95 -1.79 -13.79
C ILE A 15 -16.13 -2.09 -14.71
N LEU A 16 -16.07 -1.65 -15.97
CA LEU A 16 -17.14 -1.94 -16.94
C LEU A 16 -17.22 -3.43 -17.27
N GLU A 17 -16.08 -4.14 -17.36
CA GLU A 17 -16.01 -5.59 -17.48
C GLU A 17 -16.73 -6.26 -16.29
N ILE A 18 -16.35 -5.91 -15.06
CA ILE A 18 -16.97 -6.44 -13.84
C ILE A 18 -18.49 -6.20 -13.86
N LEU A 19 -18.93 -4.97 -14.15
CA LEU A 19 -20.37 -4.65 -14.17
C LEU A 19 -21.13 -5.48 -15.22
N ASN A 20 -20.53 -5.72 -16.39
CA ASN A 20 -21.12 -6.53 -17.44
C ASN A 20 -21.28 -8.01 -17.04
N ASP A 21 -20.42 -8.55 -16.16
CA ASP A 21 -20.55 -9.91 -15.61
C ASP A 21 -21.79 -10.07 -14.69
N TYR A 22 -22.33 -8.94 -14.21
CA TYR A 22 -23.50 -8.86 -13.34
C TYR A 22 -24.79 -8.40 -14.04
N VAL A 23 -24.85 -8.35 -15.37
CA VAL A 23 -26.09 -8.02 -16.10
C VAL A 23 -27.21 -9.00 -15.71
N GLY A 24 -28.38 -8.43 -15.36
CA GLY A 24 -29.55 -9.15 -14.88
C GLY A 24 -29.48 -9.58 -13.41
N LYS A 25 -28.41 -9.25 -12.68
CA LYS A 25 -28.17 -9.66 -11.28
C LYS A 25 -28.12 -8.46 -10.34
N GLU A 26 -28.37 -8.74 -9.07
CA GLU A 26 -28.10 -7.82 -7.96
C GLU A 26 -26.76 -8.17 -7.31
N ILE A 27 -26.01 -7.14 -6.94
CA ILE A 27 -24.72 -7.28 -6.24
C ILE A 27 -24.59 -6.21 -5.15
N SER A 28 -24.02 -6.57 -4.00
CA SER A 28 -23.69 -5.58 -2.97
C SER A 28 -22.52 -4.70 -3.41
N ILE A 29 -22.52 -3.42 -3.01
CA ILE A 29 -21.41 -2.51 -3.28
C ILE A 29 -20.11 -3.07 -2.72
N PHE A 30 -20.15 -3.75 -1.56
CA PHE A 30 -18.97 -4.34 -0.95
C PHE A 30 -18.34 -5.44 -1.80
N GLU A 31 -19.15 -6.36 -2.35
CA GLU A 31 -18.62 -7.39 -3.26
C GLU A 31 -18.12 -6.78 -4.57
N LEU A 32 -18.77 -5.74 -5.08
CA LEU A 32 -18.31 -5.01 -6.25
C LEU A 32 -16.96 -4.31 -6.02
N GLU A 33 -16.76 -3.67 -4.86
CA GLU A 33 -15.48 -3.11 -4.43
C GLU A 33 -14.41 -4.19 -4.32
N LYS A 34 -14.75 -5.36 -3.77
CA LYS A 34 -13.84 -6.51 -3.63
C LYS A 34 -13.41 -7.06 -5.00
N ASP A 35 -14.33 -7.17 -5.96
CA ASP A 35 -14.03 -7.59 -7.33
C ASP A 35 -13.17 -6.54 -8.07
N CYS A 36 -13.44 -5.25 -7.86
CA CYS A 36 -12.58 -4.18 -8.34
C CYS A 36 -11.15 -4.33 -7.79
N LEU A 37 -11.00 -4.59 -6.49
CA LEU A 37 -9.68 -4.79 -5.89
C LEU A 37 -8.98 -6.05 -6.43
N LYS A 38 -9.71 -7.16 -6.65
CA LYS A 38 -9.16 -8.37 -7.29
C LYS A 38 -8.61 -8.09 -8.68
N LYS A 39 -9.29 -7.25 -9.47
CA LYS A 39 -8.87 -6.83 -10.83
C LYS A 39 -7.85 -5.69 -10.82
N ASN A 40 -7.29 -5.32 -9.66
CA ASN A 40 -6.32 -4.22 -9.51
C ASN A 40 -6.86 -2.86 -9.98
N VAL A 41 -8.12 -2.56 -9.68
CA VAL A 41 -8.63 -1.19 -9.78
C VAL A 41 -8.07 -0.39 -8.61
N ILE A 42 -7.29 0.64 -8.89
CA ILE A 42 -6.46 1.33 -7.89
C ILE A 42 -7.23 2.32 -7.01
N SER A 43 -8.41 2.77 -7.43
CA SER A 43 -9.26 3.67 -6.64
C SER A 43 -10.73 3.38 -6.86
N VAL A 44 -11.47 3.29 -5.76
CA VAL A 44 -12.93 3.14 -5.78
C VAL A 44 -13.64 4.40 -6.29
N ASP A 45 -12.96 5.55 -6.32
CA ASP A 45 -13.56 6.79 -6.83
C ASP A 45 -14.01 6.63 -8.30
N TYR A 46 -13.27 5.84 -9.09
CA TYR A 46 -13.68 5.46 -10.45
C TYR A 46 -15.02 4.73 -10.43
N LEU A 47 -15.15 3.69 -9.58
CA LEU A 47 -16.38 2.90 -9.47
C LEU A 47 -17.58 3.79 -9.18
N PHE A 48 -17.49 4.69 -8.21
CA PHE A 48 -18.63 5.53 -7.85
C PHE A 48 -18.95 6.62 -8.87
N ILE A 49 -17.96 7.12 -9.62
CA ILE A 49 -18.22 8.01 -10.76
C ILE A 49 -19.02 7.26 -11.83
N ILE A 50 -18.63 6.02 -12.13
CA ILE A 50 -19.26 5.15 -13.12
C ILE A 50 -20.69 4.80 -12.70
N LEU A 51 -20.88 4.30 -11.46
CA LEU A 51 -22.20 3.96 -10.93
C LEU A 51 -23.14 5.16 -10.93
N GLN A 52 -22.67 6.35 -10.53
CA GLN A 52 -23.47 7.57 -10.57
C GLN A 52 -23.95 7.87 -12.00
N HIS A 53 -23.07 7.76 -12.98
CA HIS A 53 -23.42 8.05 -14.38
C HIS A 53 -24.37 7.01 -14.97
N LEU A 54 -24.10 5.72 -14.77
CA LEU A 54 -24.96 4.64 -15.25
C LEU A 54 -26.37 4.69 -14.64
N SER A 55 -26.47 5.10 -13.37
CA SER A 55 -27.77 5.26 -12.72
C SER A 55 -28.59 6.39 -13.35
N LEU A 56 -27.96 7.51 -13.74
CA LEU A 56 -28.64 8.59 -14.47
C LEU A 56 -29.15 8.14 -15.84
N LYS A 57 -28.43 7.21 -16.49
CA LYS A 57 -28.82 6.60 -17.76
C LYS A 57 -29.80 5.44 -17.60
N LYS A 58 -30.20 5.10 -16.36
CA LYS A 58 -31.08 3.96 -16.01
C LYS A 58 -30.54 2.58 -16.43
N VAL A 59 -29.24 2.48 -16.72
CA VAL A 59 -28.55 1.20 -17.03
C VAL A 59 -28.39 0.35 -15.77
N ILE A 60 -28.31 1.02 -14.62
CA ILE A 60 -28.30 0.36 -13.31
C ILE A 60 -29.34 1.00 -12.39
N GLU A 61 -29.79 0.23 -11.41
CA GLU A 61 -30.53 0.71 -10.24
C GLU A 61 -29.66 0.51 -9.00
N ALA A 62 -29.54 1.54 -8.17
CA ALA A 62 -28.77 1.46 -6.93
C ALA A 62 -29.69 1.78 -5.75
N SER A 63 -29.80 0.86 -4.79
CA SER A 63 -30.58 1.08 -3.56
C SER A 63 -29.91 0.40 -2.37
N LYS A 64 -29.85 1.09 -1.22
CA LYS A 64 -29.40 0.54 0.08
C LYS A 64 -28.11 -0.30 0.04
N GLY A 65 -27.10 0.10 -0.73
CA GLY A 65 -25.83 -0.63 -0.80
C GLY A 65 -25.84 -1.83 -1.75
N VAL A 66 -26.88 -1.99 -2.56
CA VAL A 66 -27.00 -2.98 -3.63
C VAL A 66 -27.11 -2.24 -4.97
N VAL A 67 -26.54 -2.85 -6.01
CA VAL A 67 -26.60 -2.40 -7.39
C VAL A 67 -27.21 -3.54 -8.23
N LYS A 68 -28.22 -3.20 -9.03
CA LYS A 68 -28.78 -4.08 -10.06
C LYS A 68 -28.34 -3.57 -11.42
N VAL A 69 -27.69 -4.43 -12.21
CA VAL A 69 -27.28 -4.07 -13.57
C VAL A 69 -28.36 -4.53 -14.54
N ASN A 70 -29.12 -3.60 -15.09
CA ASN A 70 -30.29 -3.92 -15.92
C ASN A 70 -29.89 -4.30 -17.34
N GLU A 71 -28.89 -3.62 -17.90
CA GLU A 71 -28.50 -3.73 -19.30
C GLU A 71 -26.98 -3.78 -19.47
N LYS A 72 -26.53 -4.37 -20.58
CA LYS A 72 -25.11 -4.41 -20.93
C LYS A 72 -24.63 -3.00 -21.31
N ILE A 73 -23.47 -2.62 -20.79
CA ILE A 73 -22.83 -1.34 -21.11
C ILE A 73 -22.17 -1.47 -22.49
N ASN A 74 -22.71 -0.74 -23.48
CA ASN A 74 -22.19 -0.73 -24.85
C ASN A 74 -20.96 0.17 -25.01
N GLU A 75 -20.31 0.10 -26.18
CA GLU A 75 -19.06 0.84 -26.45
C GLU A 75 -19.23 2.35 -26.45
N GLU A 76 -20.37 2.86 -26.93
CA GLU A 76 -20.67 4.29 -26.95
C GLU A 76 -20.74 4.85 -25.52
N LEU A 77 -21.50 4.18 -24.65
CA LEU A 77 -21.62 4.56 -23.25
C LEU A 77 -20.29 4.36 -22.50
N ALA A 78 -19.53 3.31 -22.81
CA ALA A 78 -18.19 3.11 -22.25
C ALA A 78 -17.26 4.28 -22.58
N LYS A 79 -17.32 4.82 -23.81
CA LYS A 79 -16.56 5.99 -24.23
C LYS A 79 -16.99 7.25 -23.47
N GLU A 80 -18.30 7.50 -23.34
CA GLU A 80 -18.84 8.62 -22.56
C GLU A 80 -18.33 8.58 -21.10
N ILE A 81 -18.33 7.40 -20.49
CA ILE A 81 -17.86 7.17 -19.12
C ILE A 81 -16.37 7.46 -18.97
N LYS A 82 -15.53 7.03 -19.92
CA LYS A 82 -14.09 7.31 -19.92
C LYS A 82 -13.82 8.81 -19.94
N ASP A 83 -14.49 9.55 -20.83
CA ASP A 83 -14.34 11.00 -20.94
C ASP A 83 -14.77 11.71 -19.63
N LEU A 84 -15.88 11.28 -19.03
CA LEU A 84 -16.35 11.79 -17.75
C LEU A 84 -15.35 11.53 -16.62
N ALA A 85 -14.86 10.29 -16.51
CA ALA A 85 -13.91 9.89 -15.47
C ALA A 85 -12.60 10.68 -15.62
N LYS A 86 -12.06 10.77 -16.84
CA LYS A 86 -10.86 11.56 -17.14
C LYS A 86 -11.02 13.00 -16.68
N LYS A 87 -12.12 13.68 -17.02
CA LYS A 87 -12.40 15.06 -16.58
C LYS A 87 -12.47 15.18 -15.05
N LYS A 88 -13.16 14.27 -14.36
CA LYS A 88 -13.30 14.32 -12.89
C LYS A 88 -11.99 14.02 -12.15
N ILE A 89 -11.16 13.10 -12.64
CA ILE A 89 -9.90 12.71 -12.00
C ILE A 89 -8.82 13.78 -12.22
N THR A 90 -8.67 14.27 -13.45
CA THR A 90 -7.64 15.25 -13.81
C THR A 90 -7.78 16.59 -13.11
N THR A 91 -9.00 17.00 -12.75
CA THR A 91 -9.23 18.23 -11.96
C THR A 91 -8.70 18.13 -10.53
N ASN A 92 -8.37 16.92 -10.04
CA ASN A 92 -7.91 16.69 -8.69
C ASN A 92 -6.37 16.68 -8.61
N SER A 93 -5.75 17.84 -8.82
CA SER A 93 -4.29 18.02 -8.83
C SER A 93 -3.66 18.01 -7.43
N LYS A 94 -3.82 16.90 -6.70
CA LYS A 94 -3.20 16.72 -5.38
C LYS A 94 -1.80 16.14 -5.50
N THR A 95 -0.96 16.50 -4.53
CA THR A 95 0.30 15.80 -4.29
C THR A 95 0.02 14.55 -3.47
N PHE A 96 0.51 13.41 -3.95
CA PHE A 96 0.35 12.12 -3.30
C PHE A 96 1.59 11.72 -2.51
N PHE A 97 1.36 11.05 -1.37
CA PHE A 97 2.41 10.52 -0.51
C PHE A 97 2.12 9.08 -0.12
N THR A 98 3.16 8.28 0.07
CA THR A 98 3.01 6.91 0.56
C THR A 98 2.97 6.81 2.08
N PRO A 99 2.30 5.80 2.66
CA PRO A 99 2.39 5.52 4.10
C PRO A 99 3.83 5.42 4.61
N LEU A 100 4.72 4.81 3.82
CA LEU A 100 6.14 4.73 4.09
C LEU A 100 6.82 6.10 4.10
N GLU A 101 6.50 6.97 3.16
CA GLU A 101 7.01 8.34 3.10
C GLU A 101 6.59 9.18 4.30
N VAL A 102 5.33 9.07 4.71
CA VAL A 102 4.82 9.74 5.91
C VAL A 102 5.57 9.26 7.15
N SER A 103 5.85 7.96 7.22
CA SER A 103 6.62 7.35 8.31
C SER A 103 8.10 7.78 8.31
N LYS A 104 8.72 7.88 7.13
CA LYS A 104 10.09 8.42 6.97
C LYS A 104 10.17 9.90 7.34
N PHE A 105 9.18 10.69 6.96
CA PHE A 105 9.09 12.10 7.34
C PHE A 105 9.00 12.24 8.86
N PHE A 106 8.18 11.41 9.52
CA PHE A 106 8.12 11.35 10.98
C PHE A 106 9.48 11.02 11.61
N GLN A 107 10.24 10.08 11.02
CA GLN A 107 11.59 9.78 11.49
C GLN A 107 12.55 10.96 11.29
N CYS A 108 12.59 11.55 10.11
CA CYS A 108 13.47 12.67 9.78
C CYS A 108 12.96 13.43 8.54
N PRO A 109 12.43 14.66 8.70
CA PRO A 109 11.98 15.49 7.58
C PRO A 109 13.07 15.72 6.52
N ARG A 110 14.31 15.95 6.96
CA ARG A 110 15.46 16.09 6.05
C ARG A 110 15.80 14.83 5.28
N ARG A 111 15.66 13.64 5.88
CA ARG A 111 15.86 12.38 5.16
C ARG A 111 14.83 12.25 4.04
N PHE A 112 13.55 12.45 4.37
CA PHE A 112 12.46 12.41 3.39
C PHE A 112 12.71 13.39 2.23
N TRP A 113 13.08 14.63 2.54
CA TRP A 113 13.37 15.65 1.53
C TRP A 113 14.59 15.30 0.67
N LEU A 114 15.69 14.85 1.28
CA LEU A 114 16.89 14.45 0.56
C LEU A 114 16.63 13.25 -0.37
N GLU A 115 15.93 12.21 0.09
CA GLU A 115 15.61 11.02 -0.71
C GLU A 115 14.94 11.35 -2.05
N LYS A 116 14.30 12.52 -2.14
CA LYS A 116 13.55 12.98 -3.30
C LYS A 116 14.30 13.98 -4.19
N ILE A 117 15.42 14.52 -3.72
CA ILE A 117 16.24 15.47 -4.47
C ILE A 117 17.54 14.80 -4.92
N VAL A 118 18.13 13.97 -4.07
CA VAL A 118 19.28 13.15 -4.45
C VAL A 118 18.81 11.87 -5.12
N LEU A 119 19.54 11.39 -6.13
CA LEU A 119 19.31 10.08 -6.79
C LEU A 119 19.65 8.91 -5.85
N SER A 120 18.96 8.86 -4.72
CA SER A 120 19.22 7.98 -3.57
C SER A 120 19.13 6.48 -3.87
N LYS A 121 18.58 6.08 -5.02
CA LYS A 121 18.49 4.68 -5.45
C LYS A 121 19.89 4.04 -5.57
N GLN A 122 20.85 4.74 -6.17
CA GLN A 122 22.23 4.25 -6.35
C GLN A 122 22.96 3.93 -5.04
N GLU A 123 22.56 4.57 -3.94
CA GLU A 123 23.16 4.34 -2.61
C GLU A 123 22.41 3.26 -1.82
N LYS A 124 21.15 2.95 -2.15
CA LYS A 124 20.38 1.87 -1.51
C LYS A 124 20.82 0.49 -2.00
N GLU A 125 21.14 0.36 -3.28
CA GLU A 125 21.52 -0.91 -3.93
C GLU A 125 22.81 -1.51 -3.34
N LYS A 126 23.65 -0.69 -2.71
CA LYS A 126 24.91 -1.09 -2.07
C LYS A 126 24.74 -1.76 -0.70
N VAL A 127 23.52 -1.86 -0.16
CA VAL A 127 23.27 -2.38 1.19
C VAL A 127 22.52 -3.72 1.10
N GLY A 128 23.26 -4.84 1.20
CA GLY A 128 22.75 -6.22 0.99
C GLY A 128 21.44 -6.57 1.71
N LYS A 129 21.24 -6.10 2.95
CA LYS A 129 20.04 -6.40 3.78
C LYS A 129 18.72 -5.88 3.22
N VAL A 130 18.74 -4.98 2.23
CA VAL A 130 17.51 -4.54 1.55
C VAL A 130 16.95 -5.66 0.69
N TRP A 131 17.83 -6.40 0.01
CA TRP A 131 17.44 -7.44 -0.94
C TRP A 131 16.83 -8.67 -0.25
N ASP A 132 17.28 -9.03 0.96
CA ASP A 132 16.63 -10.08 1.75
C ASP A 132 15.16 -9.76 2.02
N GLY A 133 14.87 -8.49 2.33
CA GLY A 133 13.49 -8.04 2.51
C GLY A 133 12.67 -8.18 1.25
N GLU A 134 13.16 -7.64 0.13
CA GLU A 134 12.47 -7.71 -1.17
C GLU A 134 12.25 -9.15 -1.62
N ALA A 135 13.23 -10.05 -1.43
CA ALA A 135 13.10 -11.48 -1.73
C ALA A 135 11.96 -12.13 -0.93
N ILE A 136 11.81 -11.79 0.36
CA ILE A 136 10.71 -12.26 1.20
C ILE A 136 9.35 -11.75 0.68
N HIS A 137 9.26 -10.48 0.29
CA HIS A 137 8.01 -9.94 -0.28
C HIS A 137 7.62 -10.67 -1.58
N VAL A 138 8.58 -10.91 -2.47
CA VAL A 138 8.36 -11.67 -3.71
C VAL A 138 7.89 -13.10 -3.41
N ALA A 139 8.56 -13.79 -2.50
CA ALA A 139 8.19 -15.15 -2.11
C ALA A 139 6.78 -15.21 -1.50
N ILE A 140 6.46 -14.30 -0.56
CA ILE A 140 5.12 -14.24 0.06
C ILE A 140 4.05 -13.91 -0.97
N LYS A 141 4.30 -12.97 -1.89
CA LYS A 141 3.35 -12.65 -2.95
C LYS A 141 3.04 -13.89 -3.78
N ASN A 142 4.07 -14.58 -4.28
CA ASN A 142 3.89 -15.77 -5.09
C ASN A 142 3.12 -16.87 -4.34
N LEU A 143 3.42 -17.06 -3.05
CA LEU A 143 2.76 -18.01 -2.17
C LEU A 143 1.25 -17.72 -2.07
N ILE A 144 0.88 -16.46 -1.83
CA ILE A 144 -0.53 -16.08 -1.67
C ILE A 144 -1.28 -16.11 -3.01
N GLU A 145 -0.66 -15.71 -4.13
CA GLU A 145 -1.32 -15.74 -5.47
C GLU A 145 -1.66 -17.15 -5.95
N ASN A 146 -0.97 -18.16 -5.42
CA ASN A 146 -1.11 -19.55 -5.83
C ASN A 146 -1.66 -20.48 -4.74
N LEU A 147 -2.05 -19.91 -3.60
CA LEU A 147 -2.67 -20.66 -2.52
C LEU A 147 -3.94 -21.37 -3.02
N GLY A 148 -4.06 -22.67 -2.72
CA GLY A 148 -5.18 -23.51 -3.16
C GLY A 148 -5.06 -24.06 -4.59
N LYS A 149 -4.05 -23.66 -5.38
CA LYS A 149 -3.81 -24.22 -6.73
C LYS A 149 -2.87 -25.43 -6.73
N LYS A 150 -2.06 -25.58 -5.67
CA LYS A 150 -1.04 -26.62 -5.49
C LYS A 150 -1.07 -27.11 -4.05
N ASP A 151 -0.40 -28.24 -3.79
CA ASP A 151 -0.13 -28.64 -2.42
C ASP A 151 0.76 -27.60 -1.72
N GLU A 152 0.54 -27.44 -0.42
CA GLU A 152 1.14 -26.34 0.36
C GLU A 152 2.66 -26.46 0.48
N GLU A 153 3.18 -27.68 0.60
CA GLU A 153 4.63 -27.89 0.77
C GLU A 153 5.40 -27.57 -0.51
N SER A 154 4.95 -28.10 -1.65
CA SER A 154 5.50 -27.77 -2.97
C SER A 154 5.41 -26.28 -3.27
N LEU A 155 4.28 -25.65 -2.95
CA LEU A 155 4.11 -24.22 -3.17
C LEU A 155 5.08 -23.38 -2.34
N ILE A 156 5.31 -23.74 -1.07
CA ILE A 156 6.29 -23.06 -0.22
C ILE A 156 7.69 -23.18 -0.82
N GLU A 157 8.09 -24.37 -1.27
CA GLU A 157 9.41 -24.58 -1.88
C GLU A 157 9.59 -23.78 -3.18
N GLU A 158 8.58 -23.77 -4.04
CA GLU A 158 8.56 -23.01 -5.29
C GLU A 158 8.62 -21.50 -5.02
N SER A 159 7.79 -20.99 -4.11
CA SER A 159 7.79 -19.58 -3.74
C SER A 159 9.12 -19.14 -3.12
N ALA A 160 9.73 -19.98 -2.28
CA ALA A 160 11.06 -19.72 -1.73
C ALA A 160 12.10 -19.64 -2.86
N LYS A 161 12.07 -20.59 -3.82
CA LYS A 161 12.96 -20.59 -4.98
C LYS A 161 12.81 -19.30 -5.80
N ILE A 162 11.59 -18.88 -6.11
CA ILE A 162 11.31 -17.65 -6.88
C ILE A 162 11.86 -16.40 -6.16
N GLY A 163 11.67 -16.31 -4.85
CA GLY A 163 12.23 -15.22 -4.05
C GLY A 163 13.76 -15.17 -4.10
N MET A 164 14.41 -16.34 -4.00
CA MET A 164 15.86 -16.47 -4.05
C MET A 164 16.44 -16.10 -5.43
N GLU A 165 15.79 -16.54 -6.51
CA GLU A 165 16.24 -16.29 -7.89
C GLU A 165 16.09 -14.83 -8.31
N SER A 166 15.09 -14.12 -7.78
CA SER A 166 14.80 -12.73 -8.13
C SER A 166 15.94 -11.76 -7.77
N PHE A 167 16.79 -12.11 -6.81
CA PHE A 167 17.88 -11.27 -6.30
C PHE A 167 19.18 -12.07 -6.12
N GLN A 168 19.42 -13.04 -6.99
CA GLN A 168 20.58 -13.93 -6.93
C GLN A 168 21.89 -13.13 -6.82
N GLY A 169 22.73 -13.49 -5.84
CA GLY A 169 24.00 -12.83 -5.56
C GLY A 169 23.90 -11.53 -4.76
N SER A 170 22.69 -11.03 -4.46
CA SER A 170 22.47 -9.81 -3.67
C SER A 170 21.87 -10.08 -2.28
N ILE A 171 21.39 -11.30 -2.04
CA ILE A 171 20.76 -11.74 -0.79
C ILE A 171 21.72 -12.55 0.09
N GLU A 172 21.56 -12.41 1.40
CA GLU A 172 22.28 -13.16 2.44
C GLU A 172 21.42 -14.29 3.03
N ILE A 173 20.09 -14.18 2.92
CA ILE A 173 19.16 -15.20 3.43
C ILE A 173 19.31 -16.53 2.69
N LYS A 174 19.27 -17.65 3.44
CA LYS A 174 19.35 -19.00 2.89
C LYS A 174 17.98 -19.52 2.47
N LYS A 175 17.94 -20.46 1.52
CA LYS A 175 16.69 -21.07 1.03
C LYS A 175 15.92 -21.75 2.17
N GLU A 176 16.61 -22.44 3.08
CA GLU A 176 15.98 -23.14 4.20
C GLU A 176 15.33 -22.15 5.18
N GLU A 177 15.97 -21.01 5.41
CA GLU A 177 15.42 -19.93 6.22
C GLU A 177 14.19 -19.30 5.56
N MET A 178 14.23 -19.08 4.24
CA MET A 178 13.08 -18.62 3.45
C MET A 178 11.88 -19.57 3.60
N ILE A 179 12.11 -20.87 3.43
CA ILE A 179 11.07 -21.90 3.57
C ILE A 179 10.44 -21.84 4.97
N GLU A 180 11.25 -21.73 6.02
CA GLU A 180 10.73 -21.64 7.40
C GLU A 180 9.91 -20.35 7.61
N ILE A 181 10.37 -19.21 7.09
CA ILE A 181 9.61 -17.95 7.14
C ILE A 181 8.25 -18.12 6.47
N LEU A 182 8.19 -18.72 5.27
CA LEU A 182 6.95 -18.94 4.54
C LEU A 182 6.00 -19.91 5.27
N LYS A 183 6.53 -21.01 5.83
CA LYS A 183 5.78 -21.97 6.66
C LYS A 183 5.13 -21.26 7.85
N LYS A 184 5.92 -20.49 8.61
CA LYS A 184 5.42 -19.75 9.77
C LYS A 184 4.48 -18.63 9.41
N PHE A 185 4.71 -17.97 8.28
CA PHE A 185 3.82 -16.96 7.76
C PHE A 185 2.42 -17.53 7.50
N LEU A 186 2.31 -18.67 6.79
CA LEU A 186 1.03 -19.34 6.55
C LEU A 186 0.38 -19.84 7.84
N GLU A 187 1.16 -20.42 8.77
CA GLU A 187 0.65 -20.84 10.08
C GLU A 187 -0.02 -19.66 10.82
N CYS A 188 0.60 -18.48 10.79
CA CYS A 188 0.02 -17.27 11.38
C CYS A 188 -1.27 -16.83 10.67
N LEU A 189 -1.30 -16.86 9.34
CA LEU A 189 -2.49 -16.48 8.58
C LEU A 189 -3.66 -17.42 8.83
N LYS A 190 -3.40 -18.73 8.90
CA LYS A 190 -4.42 -19.75 9.23
C LYS A 190 -5.03 -19.51 10.61
N LYS A 191 -4.21 -19.18 11.61
CA LYS A 191 -4.69 -18.84 12.96
C LYS A 191 -5.64 -17.64 12.99
N GLU A 192 -5.47 -16.71 12.04
CA GLU A 192 -6.35 -15.55 11.88
C GLU A 192 -7.58 -15.83 11.00
N ASN A 193 -7.81 -17.05 10.50
CA ASN A 193 -9.05 -17.43 9.80
C ASN A 193 -9.53 -16.39 8.76
N PHE A 194 -8.66 -15.97 7.84
CA PHE A 194 -9.05 -15.11 6.72
C PHE A 194 -9.75 -15.95 5.63
N ASP A 195 -10.86 -15.45 5.09
CA ASP A 195 -11.59 -16.09 4.00
C ASP A 195 -10.92 -15.85 2.63
N LEU A 196 -10.25 -14.71 2.49
CA LEU A 196 -9.53 -14.30 1.30
C LEU A 196 -8.34 -13.44 1.68
N ILE A 197 -7.22 -13.63 1.00
CA ILE A 197 -6.05 -12.76 1.11
C ILE A 197 -5.65 -12.34 -0.30
N LEU A 198 -5.55 -11.03 -0.53
CA LEU A 198 -5.08 -10.48 -1.79
C LEU A 198 -3.68 -9.90 -1.61
N PRO A 199 -2.68 -10.36 -2.36
CA PRO A 199 -1.32 -9.85 -2.23
C PRO A 199 -1.08 -8.64 -3.11
N GLU A 200 -0.25 -7.71 -2.65
CA GLU A 200 0.22 -6.51 -3.34
C GLU A 200 -0.89 -5.74 -4.08
N ARG A 201 -1.55 -4.83 -3.37
CA ARG A 201 -2.57 -3.94 -3.96
C ARG A 201 -2.17 -2.49 -3.86
N THR A 202 -1.93 -1.87 -5.00
CA THR A 202 -1.76 -0.42 -5.11
C THR A 202 -3.10 0.25 -4.97
N ILE A 203 -3.24 1.08 -3.94
CA ILE A 203 -4.47 1.82 -3.64
C ILE A 203 -4.18 3.30 -3.61
N ILE A 204 -5.15 4.06 -4.10
CA ILE A 204 -5.16 5.51 -4.15
C ILE A 204 -6.38 6.04 -3.43
N THR A 205 -6.17 7.11 -2.65
CA THR A 205 -7.25 7.93 -2.10
C THR A 205 -7.06 9.38 -2.56
N LEU A 206 -7.90 9.79 -3.52
CA LEU A 206 -7.87 11.15 -4.05
C LEU A 206 -8.22 12.16 -2.97
N LYS A 207 -9.07 11.81 -2.01
CA LYS A 207 -9.47 12.70 -0.91
C LYS A 207 -8.27 13.08 -0.04
N LEU A 208 -7.48 12.10 0.40
CA LEU A 208 -6.37 12.34 1.33
C LEU A 208 -5.06 12.74 0.61
N GLY A 209 -4.93 12.39 -0.68
CA GLY A 209 -3.67 12.50 -1.40
C GLY A 209 -2.68 11.46 -0.91
N LEU A 210 -3.12 10.20 -0.79
CA LEU A 210 -2.26 9.06 -0.44
C LEU A 210 -2.31 8.03 -1.56
N VAL A 211 -1.18 7.37 -1.77
CA VAL A 211 -1.00 6.26 -2.69
C VAL A 211 -0.08 5.24 -2.03
N GLY A 212 -0.32 3.95 -2.19
CA GLY A 212 0.62 2.96 -1.68
C GLY A 212 0.22 1.55 -2.05
N SER A 213 1.23 0.68 -2.18
CA SER A 213 1.05 -0.76 -2.24
C SER A 213 0.87 -1.28 -0.83
N VAL A 214 -0.23 -1.97 -0.59
CA VAL A 214 -0.44 -2.75 0.64
C VAL A 214 0.03 -4.17 0.35
N ASP A 215 0.97 -4.67 1.15
CA ASP A 215 1.58 -6.00 0.93
C ASP A 215 0.53 -7.10 0.82
N LEU A 216 -0.44 -7.09 1.73
CA LEU A 216 -1.55 -8.05 1.73
C LEU A 216 -2.81 -7.41 2.29
N VAL A 217 -3.96 -7.81 1.74
CA VAL A 217 -5.29 -7.42 2.21
C VAL A 217 -6.05 -8.68 2.60
N GLY A 218 -6.23 -8.91 3.89
CA GLY A 218 -7.02 -10.02 4.43
C GLY A 218 -8.49 -9.64 4.60
N PHE A 219 -9.39 -10.58 4.30
CA PHE A 219 -10.84 -10.46 4.49
C PHE A 219 -11.33 -11.52 5.48
N ARG A 220 -12.23 -11.12 6.38
CA ARG A 220 -12.98 -12.00 7.28
C ARG A 220 -14.44 -11.54 7.30
N GLY A 221 -15.26 -12.13 6.43
CA GLY A 221 -16.56 -11.62 6.03
C GLY A 221 -16.42 -10.20 5.49
N GLU A 222 -17.03 -9.24 6.18
CA GLU A 222 -16.92 -7.81 5.86
C GLU A 222 -15.77 -7.08 6.58
N GLU A 223 -15.06 -7.74 7.50
CA GLU A 223 -13.86 -7.17 8.11
C GLU A 223 -12.70 -7.24 7.12
N ILE A 224 -11.98 -6.12 6.99
CA ILE A 224 -10.86 -5.98 6.07
C ILE A 224 -9.65 -5.53 6.86
N VAL A 225 -8.51 -6.19 6.64
CA VAL A 225 -7.31 -5.95 7.43
C VAL A 225 -6.08 -5.87 6.52
N PRO A 226 -5.34 -4.74 6.54
CA PRO A 226 -4.03 -4.67 5.90
C PRO A 226 -3.00 -5.43 6.76
N ILE A 227 -2.18 -6.23 6.09
CA ILE A 227 -1.10 -7.01 6.69
C ILE A 227 0.21 -6.58 6.00
N GLU A 228 1.12 -6.01 6.76
CA GLU A 228 2.45 -5.58 6.31
C GLU A 228 3.48 -6.69 6.63
N VAL A 229 4.43 -6.89 5.73
CA VAL A 229 5.59 -7.76 5.96
C VAL A 229 6.83 -6.91 6.23
N LYS A 230 7.58 -7.25 7.27
CA LYS A 230 8.84 -6.59 7.60
C LYS A 230 9.96 -7.59 7.79
N HIS A 231 11.05 -7.40 7.03
CA HIS A 231 12.32 -8.05 7.35
C HIS A 231 12.99 -7.37 8.55
N GLY A 232 12.75 -7.94 9.72
CA GLY A 232 13.27 -7.47 11.00
C GLY A 232 12.71 -8.26 12.17
N SER A 233 13.31 -8.11 13.34
CA SER A 233 12.86 -8.79 14.57
C SER A 233 11.83 -7.96 15.34
N TYR A 234 10.80 -8.63 15.87
CA TYR A 234 9.94 -8.06 16.90
C TYR A 234 10.60 -8.20 18.28
N ARG A 235 10.67 -7.12 19.05
CA ARG A 235 11.31 -7.09 20.39
C ARG A 235 10.34 -6.71 21.50
N GLY A 236 9.09 -7.18 21.41
CA GLY A 236 8.04 -6.91 22.40
C GLY A 236 7.43 -5.50 22.36
N ARG A 237 7.95 -4.58 21.52
CA ARG A 237 7.40 -3.23 21.33
C ARG A 237 7.41 -2.80 19.88
N LEU A 238 6.25 -2.35 19.40
CA LEU A 238 6.10 -1.76 18.07
C LEU A 238 6.81 -0.41 17.96
N LYS A 239 7.54 -0.23 16.86
CA LYS A 239 8.16 1.05 16.50
C LYS A 239 7.07 2.03 16.05
N LYS A 240 7.21 3.32 16.40
CA LYS A 240 6.20 4.35 16.08
C LYS A 240 6.03 4.53 14.57
N GLU A 241 7.12 4.44 13.83
CA GLU A 241 7.13 4.47 12.35
C GLU A 241 6.37 3.29 11.73
N HIS A 242 6.40 2.10 12.34
CA HIS A 242 5.65 0.94 11.86
C HIS A 242 4.15 1.16 12.08
N ILE A 243 3.77 1.64 13.27
CA ILE A 243 2.36 2.01 13.56
C ILE A 243 1.86 3.07 12.57
N LEU A 244 2.66 4.11 12.29
CA LEU A 244 2.28 5.15 11.33
C LEU A 244 2.10 4.58 9.92
N GLN A 245 2.97 3.68 9.48
CA GLN A 245 2.83 3.04 8.18
C GLN A 245 1.53 2.23 8.10
N SER A 246 1.28 1.33 9.07
CA SER A 246 0.05 0.53 9.16
C SER A 246 -1.22 1.38 9.23
N VAL A 247 -1.16 2.56 9.87
CA VAL A 247 -2.28 3.52 9.90
C VAL A 247 -2.52 4.12 8.51
N GLY A 248 -1.47 4.41 7.74
CA GLY A 248 -1.60 4.89 6.37
C GLY A 248 -2.20 3.84 5.45
N GLU A 249 -1.80 2.58 5.56
CA GLU A 249 -2.39 1.45 4.82
C GLU A 249 -3.85 1.22 5.21
N ALA A 250 -4.16 1.27 6.52
CA ALA A 250 -5.53 1.22 7.01
C ALA A 250 -6.40 2.36 6.46
N LEU A 251 -5.84 3.57 6.28
CA LEU A 251 -6.54 4.68 5.64
C LEU A 251 -6.74 4.45 4.13
N LEU A 252 -5.78 3.86 3.43
CA LEU A 252 -5.91 3.51 2.02
C LEU A 252 -7.05 2.50 1.81
N ILE A 253 -7.00 1.37 2.51
CA ILE A 253 -8.01 0.31 2.46
C ILE A 253 -9.37 0.85 2.92
N GLY A 254 -9.41 1.58 4.04
CA GLY A 254 -10.65 2.13 4.55
C GLY A 254 -11.30 3.16 3.63
N SER A 255 -10.48 3.94 2.91
CA SER A 255 -10.98 4.84 1.86
C SER A 255 -11.52 4.07 0.67
N TYR A 256 -10.90 2.94 0.30
CA TYR A 256 -11.30 2.11 -0.82
C TYR A 256 -12.65 1.42 -0.59
N PHE A 257 -12.86 0.86 0.60
CA PHE A 257 -14.12 0.15 0.94
C PHE A 257 -15.13 1.02 1.69
N ARG A 258 -14.83 2.33 1.83
CA ARG A 258 -15.63 3.29 2.61
C ARG A 258 -15.98 2.81 4.03
N LYS A 259 -15.09 2.01 4.62
CA LYS A 259 -15.23 1.38 5.94
C LYS A 259 -14.09 1.81 6.85
N ARG A 260 -14.36 1.88 8.15
CA ARG A 260 -13.31 2.12 9.14
C ARG A 260 -12.55 0.83 9.40
N ILE A 261 -11.25 0.85 9.16
CA ILE A 261 -10.34 -0.24 9.52
C ILE A 261 -10.00 -0.15 11.00
N LYS A 262 -10.33 -1.21 11.74
CA LYS A 262 -10.13 -1.27 13.20
C LYS A 262 -8.72 -1.71 13.57
N ASN A 263 -8.17 -2.66 12.80
CA ASN A 263 -6.92 -3.33 13.10
C ASN A 263 -6.04 -3.43 11.86
N SER A 264 -4.75 -3.64 12.05
CA SER A 264 -3.77 -4.02 11.02
C SER A 264 -2.82 -5.06 11.61
N TYR A 265 -2.15 -5.84 10.78
CA TYR A 265 -1.09 -6.76 11.25
C TYR A 265 0.27 -6.37 10.66
N ILE A 266 1.33 -6.72 11.38
CA ILE A 266 2.70 -6.72 10.87
C ILE A 266 3.29 -8.10 11.11
N PHE A 267 3.76 -8.75 10.05
CA PHE A 267 4.56 -9.96 10.14
C PHE A 267 6.05 -9.61 10.16
N TYR A 268 6.74 -10.00 11.23
CA TYR A 268 8.17 -9.82 11.42
C TYR A 268 8.91 -11.11 11.09
N SER A 269 9.53 -11.20 9.91
CA SER A 269 10.07 -12.46 9.39
C SER A 269 11.24 -13.01 10.19
N GLN A 270 12.12 -12.17 10.77
CA GLN A 270 13.25 -12.67 11.58
C GLN A 270 12.81 -13.28 12.92
N THR A 271 11.58 -13.04 13.35
CA THR A 271 11.00 -13.59 14.59
C THR A 271 9.77 -14.43 14.33
N ASN A 272 9.41 -14.65 13.05
CA ASN A 272 8.21 -15.37 12.63
C ASN A 272 6.95 -14.98 13.42
N SER A 273 6.80 -13.67 13.68
CA SER A 273 5.80 -13.14 14.60
C SER A 273 4.80 -12.26 13.86
N LEU A 274 3.52 -12.61 13.94
CA LEU A 274 2.42 -11.77 13.47
C LEU A 274 1.87 -10.92 14.61
N VAL A 275 2.01 -9.60 14.51
CA VAL A 275 1.64 -8.65 15.57
C VAL A 275 0.45 -7.82 15.13
N LYS A 276 -0.64 -7.91 15.90
CA LYS A 276 -1.84 -7.09 15.71
C LYS A 276 -1.65 -5.66 16.23
N ILE A 277 -2.18 -4.69 15.50
CA ILE A 277 -2.14 -3.26 15.81
C ILE A 277 -3.56 -2.70 15.81
N ASP A 278 -3.99 -2.16 16.94
CA ASP A 278 -5.26 -1.43 17.02
C ASP A 278 -5.12 -0.01 16.43
N ILE A 279 -6.01 0.31 15.48
CA ILE A 279 -6.04 1.61 14.80
C ILE A 279 -6.91 2.59 15.59
N LEU A 280 -6.27 3.25 16.56
CA LEU A 280 -6.91 4.20 17.45
C LEU A 280 -7.07 5.60 16.79
N PRO A 281 -8.09 6.40 17.19
CA PRO A 281 -8.28 7.76 16.66
C PRO A 281 -7.05 8.67 16.78
N LYS A 282 -6.27 8.54 17.87
CA LYS A 282 -5.02 9.28 18.07
C LYS A 282 -3.97 8.94 17.01
N HIS A 283 -3.94 7.69 16.51
CA HIS A 283 -3.02 7.26 15.47
C HIS A 283 -3.38 7.94 14.14
N LEU A 284 -4.66 7.95 13.77
CA LEU A 284 -5.18 8.64 12.59
C LEU A 284 -4.87 10.14 12.63
N LYS A 285 -5.13 10.80 13.76
CA LYS A 285 -4.83 12.23 13.96
C LYS A 285 -3.34 12.53 13.77
N ASN A 286 -2.46 11.70 14.32
CA ASN A 286 -1.01 11.85 14.17
C ASN A 286 -0.55 11.66 12.73
N PHE A 287 -1.07 10.65 12.04
CA PHE A 287 -0.76 10.40 10.64
C PHE A 287 -1.18 11.57 9.73
N LEU A 288 -2.43 12.02 9.85
CA LEU A 288 -2.96 13.13 9.05
C LEU A 288 -2.24 14.46 9.36
N ARG A 289 -1.81 14.67 10.62
CA ARG A 289 -0.94 15.80 10.96
C ARG A 289 0.40 15.73 10.22
N SER A 290 1.02 14.56 10.14
CA SER A 290 2.26 14.38 9.37
C SER A 290 2.04 14.66 7.89
N VAL A 291 0.95 14.17 7.29
CA VAL A 291 0.59 14.47 5.89
C VAL A 291 0.46 15.98 5.67
N MET A 292 -0.20 16.71 6.57
CA MET A 292 -0.32 18.17 6.49
C MET A 292 1.05 18.86 6.58
N LEU A 293 1.91 18.42 7.49
CA LEU A 293 3.25 18.98 7.64
C LEU A 293 4.13 18.73 6.41
N ILE A 294 4.01 17.57 5.79
CA ILE A 294 4.68 17.26 4.52
C ILE A 294 4.20 18.22 3.42
N LYS A 295 2.87 18.41 3.28
CA LYS A 295 2.31 19.36 2.30
C LYS A 295 2.87 20.78 2.50
N LYS A 296 2.93 21.25 3.74
CA LYS A 296 3.54 22.56 4.10
C LYS A 296 5.04 22.62 3.79
N MET A 297 5.76 21.52 4.00
CA MET A 297 7.18 21.44 3.68
C MET A 297 7.40 21.47 2.17
N CYS A 298 6.58 20.75 1.38
CA CYS A 298 6.68 20.72 -0.08
C CYS A 298 6.34 22.06 -0.74
N SER A 299 5.60 22.94 -0.07
CA SER A 299 5.33 24.31 -0.51
C SER A 299 6.36 25.33 0.03
N SER A 300 7.40 24.89 0.72
CA SER A 300 8.42 25.75 1.30
C SER A 300 9.74 25.57 0.57
N ASP A 301 10.43 26.69 0.29
CA ASP A 301 11.80 26.67 -0.27
C ASP A 301 12.89 26.45 0.80
N ARG A 302 12.50 26.06 2.02
CA ARG A 302 13.43 25.87 3.14
C ARG A 302 13.85 24.42 3.26
N ILE A 303 15.16 24.20 3.44
CA ILE A 303 15.70 22.88 3.79
C ILE A 303 15.15 22.47 5.17
N PRO A 304 14.43 21.34 5.29
CA PRO A 304 13.85 20.93 6.55
C PRO A 304 14.90 20.54 7.60
N PRO A 305 14.54 20.52 8.90
CA PRO A 305 15.44 20.15 9.97
C PRO A 305 15.76 18.65 9.97
N LYS A 306 16.84 18.27 10.67
CA LYS A 306 17.15 16.87 11.01
C LYS A 306 16.06 16.26 11.90
N SER A 307 16.18 14.95 12.13
CA SER A 307 15.32 14.22 13.06
C SER A 307 15.27 14.88 14.44
N ARG A 308 14.07 14.88 15.05
CA ARG A 308 13.82 15.31 16.43
C ARG A 308 13.60 14.13 17.37
N LEU A 309 13.81 12.90 16.91
CA LEU A 309 13.66 11.71 17.75
C LEU A 309 14.79 11.65 18.79
N GLN A 310 14.46 11.16 19.98
CA GLN A 310 15.49 10.84 20.98
C GLN A 310 16.47 9.82 20.42
N ASN A 311 17.77 10.07 20.62
CA ASN A 311 18.87 9.26 20.10
C ASN A 311 18.82 9.07 18.56
N TYR A 312 18.39 10.10 17.82
CA TYR A 312 18.26 10.02 16.37
C TYR A 312 19.57 9.66 15.65
N ARG A 313 20.74 9.97 16.23
CA ARG A 313 22.03 9.61 15.64
C ARG A 313 22.15 8.08 15.48
N GLU A 314 21.86 7.34 16.54
CA GLU A 314 21.87 5.88 16.51
C GLU A 314 20.67 5.29 15.76
N ARG A 315 19.48 5.83 16.03
CA ARG A 315 18.22 5.25 15.52
C ARG A 315 17.93 5.55 14.06
N VAL A 316 18.41 6.69 13.56
CA VAL A 316 18.08 7.20 12.24
C VAL A 316 19.34 7.41 11.42
N CYS A 317 20.33 8.16 11.92
CA CYS A 317 21.49 8.55 11.11
C CYS A 317 22.46 7.41 10.80
N LYS A 318 22.65 6.44 11.72
CA LYS A 318 23.61 5.34 11.55
C LYS A 318 23.39 4.52 10.27
N GLY A 319 22.13 4.26 9.92
CA GLY A 319 21.73 3.56 8.68
C GLY A 319 21.11 4.47 7.62
N CYS A 320 21.32 5.78 7.69
CA CYS A 320 20.73 6.72 6.74
C CYS A 320 21.57 6.80 5.47
N HIS A 321 21.09 6.24 4.36
CA HIS A 321 21.79 6.27 3.07
C HIS A 321 21.96 7.69 2.47
N VAL A 322 21.22 8.69 2.95
CA VAL A 322 21.41 10.11 2.57
C VAL A 322 22.26 10.91 3.57
N LYS A 323 22.99 10.23 4.46
CA LYS A 323 23.82 10.88 5.51
C LYS A 323 24.88 11.80 4.92
N ASN A 324 25.59 11.38 3.87
CA ASN A 324 26.66 12.17 3.25
C ASN A 324 26.12 13.51 2.70
N ALA A 325 25.01 13.48 1.97
CA ALA A 325 24.35 14.69 1.49
C ALA A 325 23.89 15.60 2.65
N CYS A 326 23.35 15.01 3.73
CA CYS A 326 22.95 15.75 4.92
C CYS A 326 24.14 16.44 5.61
N GLU A 327 25.31 15.80 5.69
CA GLU A 327 26.52 16.37 6.28
C GLU A 327 27.14 17.47 5.42
N ASN A 328 27.08 17.35 4.10
CA ASN A 328 27.55 18.39 3.18
C ASN A 328 26.76 19.70 3.36
N ILE A 329 25.44 19.62 3.50
CA ILE A 329 24.59 20.79 3.81
C ILE A 329 25.07 21.49 5.09
N GLU A 330 25.44 20.73 6.11
CA GLU A 330 25.87 21.27 7.40
C GLU A 330 27.27 21.88 7.34
N LYS A 331 28.17 21.30 6.54
CA LYS A 331 29.49 21.87 6.27
C LYS A 331 29.38 23.20 5.53
N MET A 332 28.51 23.29 4.53
CA MET A 332 28.28 24.54 3.78
C MET A 332 27.71 25.65 4.67
N LYS A 333 26.74 25.34 5.53
CA LYS A 333 26.16 26.30 6.49
C LYS A 333 27.14 26.85 7.53
N ARG A 334 28.26 26.19 7.78
CA ARG A 334 29.30 26.68 8.71
C ARG A 334 30.28 27.64 8.05
N LYS A 335 30.30 27.69 6.72
CA LYS A 335 31.19 28.55 5.91
C LYS A 335 30.52 29.85 5.47
N SER A 336 29.19 29.89 5.47
CA SER A 336 28.35 31.08 5.30
C SER A 336 28.04 31.72 6.64
#